data_AF-A0A8I1WAX2-F1
#
_entry.id   AF-A0A8I1WAX2-F1
#
_cell.length_a   1.000
_cell.length_b   1.000
_cell.length_c   1.000
_cell.angle_alpha   90.00
_cell.angle_beta   90.00
_cell.angle_gamma   90.00
#
_symmetry.space_group_name_H-M   'P 1'
#
loop_
_entity.id
_entity.type
_entity.pdbx_description
1 polymer ?
#
loop_
_entity_poly.entity_id
_entity_poly.type
_entity_poly.pdbx_seq_one_letter_code
_entity_poly.pdbx_strand_id
1 'polypeptide(L)'
;MKKPIIILIITIVILTLGGLFMKHKYDENQEAEAKAQEVKLFEKAKKRMTDYLEANYSNVNPINFSKDYEIDPMGGISVEGTYGEKKEHFWGLYDKSNDKIGLTRIDAEPKPGCEDNVCEY
;
A
#
# COMPACT_ATOMS: atom_id res chain seq x y z
N MET A 1 -50.18 27.10 22.00
CA MET A 1 -48.71 27.21 22.20
C MET A 1 -47.91 25.92 21.95
N LYS A 2 -48.52 24.72 21.93
CA LYS A 2 -47.79 23.44 21.75
C LYS A 2 -47.30 23.16 20.30
N LYS A 3 -48.03 23.62 19.28
CA LYS A 3 -47.71 23.42 17.84
C LYS A 3 -46.34 23.99 17.39
N PRO A 4 -45.95 25.23 17.72
CA PRO A 4 -44.63 25.75 17.32
C PRO A 4 -43.48 25.03 18.02
N ILE A 5 -43.68 24.55 19.26
CA ILE A 5 -42.67 23.79 20.02
C ILE A 5 -42.41 22.43 19.36
N ILE A 6 -43.46 21.74 18.89
CA ILE A 6 -43.32 20.45 18.19
C ILE A 6 -42.55 20.62 16.86
N ILE A 7 -42.82 21.68 16.10
CA ILE A 7 -42.12 21.97 14.84
C ILE A 7 -40.63 22.27 15.10
N LEU A 8 -40.32 23.00 16.18
CA LEU A 8 -38.95 23.28 16.59
C LEU A 8 -38.19 21.99 16.95
N ILE A 9 -38.82 21.06 17.67
CA ILE A 9 -38.18 19.79 18.03
C ILE A 9 -37.92 18.94 16.79
N ILE A 10 -38.88 18.85 15.86
CA ILE A 10 -38.73 18.08 14.62
C ILE A 10 -37.58 18.64 13.76
N THR A 11 -37.47 19.95 13.64
CA THR A 11 -36.38 20.58 12.87
C THR A 11 -35.01 20.32 13.48
N ILE A 12 -34.89 20.35 14.82
CA ILE A 12 -33.65 19.98 15.51
C ILE A 12 -33.28 18.52 15.24
N VAL A 13 -34.24 17.60 15.30
CA VAL A 13 -34.01 16.17 15.03
C VAL A 13 -33.56 15.93 13.59
N ILE A 14 -34.13 16.63 12.61
CA ILE A 14 -33.72 16.48 11.20
C ILE A 14 -32.29 17.01 10.98
N LEU A 15 -31.92 18.13 11.59
CA LEU A 15 -30.57 18.69 11.47
C LEU A 15 -29.51 17.77 12.08
N THR A 16 -29.78 17.17 13.24
CA THR A 16 -28.85 16.25 13.90
C THR A 16 -28.70 14.93 13.14
N LEU A 17 -29.82 14.33 12.71
CA LEU A 17 -29.81 13.09 11.92
C LEU A 17 -29.16 13.31 10.54
N GLY A 18 -29.44 14.44 9.89
CA GLY A 18 -28.82 14.80 8.61
C GLY A 18 -27.30 14.98 8.74
N GLY A 19 -26.83 15.66 9.79
CA GLY A 19 -25.40 15.84 10.07
C GLY A 19 -24.67 14.51 10.30
N LEU A 20 -25.25 13.60 11.10
CA LEU A 20 -24.71 12.26 11.35
C LEU A 20 -24.58 11.44 10.06
N PHE A 21 -25.62 11.44 9.22
CA PHE A 21 -25.61 10.70 7.96
C PHE A 21 -24.55 11.21 6.98
N MET A 22 -24.43 12.54 6.84
CA MET A 22 -23.41 13.15 5.98
C MET A 22 -22.00 12.85 6.47
N LYS A 23 -21.76 12.90 7.79
CA LYS A 23 -20.47 12.52 8.38
C LYS A 23 -20.13 11.07 8.11
N HIS A 24 -21.08 10.15 8.32
CA HIS A 24 -20.84 8.73 8.09
C HIS A 24 -20.44 8.43 6.63
N LYS A 25 -21.17 8.99 5.65
CA LYS A 25 -20.83 8.85 4.24
C LYS A 25 -19.49 9.48 3.88
N TYR A 26 -19.15 10.62 4.47
CA TYR A 26 -17.86 11.26 4.26
C TYR A 26 -16.72 10.38 4.77
N ASP A 27 -16.86 9.84 5.98
CA ASP A 27 -15.89 8.95 6.59
C ASP A 27 -15.72 7.65 5.76
N GLU A 28 -16.82 7.06 5.27
CA GLU A 28 -16.79 5.89 4.36
C GLU A 28 -16.05 6.18 3.05
N ASN A 29 -16.32 7.34 2.42
CA ASN A 29 -15.66 7.73 1.18
C ASN A 29 -14.15 7.94 1.38
N GLN A 30 -13.75 8.55 2.51
CA GLN A 30 -12.34 8.72 2.87
C GLN A 30 -11.63 7.38 3.06
N GLU A 31 -12.27 6.43 3.74
CA GLU A 31 -11.72 5.09 3.92
C GLU A 31 -11.56 4.36 2.58
N ALA A 32 -12.56 4.46 1.70
CA ALA A 32 -12.49 3.87 0.37
C ALA A 32 -11.38 4.50 -0.49
N GLU A 33 -11.20 5.82 -0.42
CA GLU A 33 -10.13 6.52 -1.14
C GLU A 33 -8.74 6.11 -0.60
N ALA A 34 -8.58 6.06 0.72
CA ALA A 34 -7.34 5.62 1.35
C ALA A 34 -6.95 4.20 0.91
N LYS A 35 -7.89 3.25 0.93
CA LYS A 35 -7.69 1.88 0.43
C LYS A 35 -7.32 1.85 -1.05
N ALA A 36 -7.95 2.68 -1.87
CA ALA A 36 -7.62 2.76 -3.30
C ALA A 36 -6.20 3.32 -3.54
N GLN A 37 -5.76 4.29 -2.74
CA GLN A 37 -4.39 4.83 -2.80
C GLN A 37 -3.36 3.80 -2.34
N GLU A 38 -3.68 3.05 -1.28
CA GLU A 38 -2.85 1.96 -0.75
C GLU A 38 -2.64 0.84 -1.78
N VAL A 39 -3.70 0.37 -2.44
CA VAL A 39 -3.58 -0.63 -3.52
C VAL A 39 -2.72 -0.12 -4.66
N LYS A 40 -2.89 1.15 -5.08
CA LYS A 40 -2.05 1.75 -6.12
C LYS A 40 -0.58 1.83 -5.70
N LEU A 41 -0.32 2.14 -4.44
CA LEU A 41 1.03 2.18 -3.88
C LEU A 41 1.65 0.78 -3.89
N PHE A 42 0.89 -0.24 -3.52
CA PHE A 42 1.34 -1.63 -3.54
C PHE A 42 1.64 -2.14 -4.95
N GLU A 43 0.79 -1.84 -5.94
CA GLU A 43 1.07 -2.16 -7.34
C GLU A 43 2.35 -1.49 -7.85
N LYS A 44 2.57 -0.22 -7.48
CA LYS A 44 3.82 0.49 -7.81
C LYS A 44 5.03 -0.17 -7.15
N ALA A 45 4.90 -0.54 -5.89
CA ALA A 45 5.97 -1.19 -5.12
C ALA A 45 6.34 -2.55 -5.73
N LYS A 46 5.36 -3.36 -6.14
CA LYS A 46 5.60 -4.62 -6.87
C LYS A 46 6.37 -4.39 -8.15
N LYS A 47 5.98 -3.39 -8.96
CA LYS A 47 6.71 -3.06 -10.19
C LYS A 47 8.17 -2.68 -9.90
N ARG A 48 8.40 -1.81 -8.93
CA ARG A 48 9.76 -1.41 -8.52
C ARG A 48 10.58 -2.58 -7.96
N MET A 49 9.93 -3.51 -7.27
CA MET A 49 10.57 -4.73 -6.79
C MET A 49 10.94 -5.67 -7.93
N THR A 50 10.08 -5.81 -8.96
CA THR A 50 10.44 -6.54 -10.18
C THR A 50 11.67 -5.92 -10.83
N ASP A 51 11.66 -4.60 -11.08
CA ASP A 51 12.78 -3.89 -11.70
C ASP A 51 14.07 -4.10 -10.87
N TYR A 52 13.97 -3.98 -9.53
CA TYR A 52 15.10 -4.20 -8.61
C TYR A 52 15.64 -5.64 -8.68
N LEU A 53 14.77 -6.65 -8.58
CA LEU A 53 15.17 -8.06 -8.61
C LEU A 53 15.81 -8.43 -9.94
N GLU A 54 15.20 -8.01 -11.05
CA GLU A 54 15.71 -8.30 -12.39
C GLU A 54 17.01 -7.56 -12.69
N ALA A 55 17.21 -6.35 -12.17
CA ALA A 55 18.47 -5.61 -12.35
C ALA A 55 19.61 -6.17 -11.51
N ASN A 56 19.33 -6.63 -10.28
CA ASN A 56 20.37 -6.93 -9.29
C ASN A 56 20.68 -8.42 -9.11
N TYR A 57 19.77 -9.33 -9.46
CA TYR A 57 19.92 -10.75 -9.12
C TYR A 57 19.71 -11.69 -10.31
N SER A 58 20.42 -12.80 -10.28
CA SER A 58 20.34 -13.85 -11.30
C SER A 58 19.21 -14.84 -10.98
N ASN A 59 18.59 -15.40 -12.01
CA ASN A 59 17.61 -16.50 -11.90
C ASN A 59 16.37 -16.19 -11.02
N VAL A 60 15.96 -14.93 -10.95
CA VAL A 60 14.78 -14.50 -10.17
C VAL A 60 13.44 -14.80 -10.86
N ASN A 61 13.43 -15.09 -12.16
CA ASN A 61 12.19 -15.38 -12.86
C ASN A 61 11.78 -16.85 -12.71
N PRO A 62 10.48 -17.16 -12.49
CA PRO A 62 9.35 -16.22 -12.36
C PRO A 62 9.22 -15.59 -10.96
N ILE A 63 8.76 -14.35 -10.88
CA ILE A 63 8.47 -13.64 -9.62
C ILE A 63 6.97 -13.73 -9.30
N ASN A 64 6.63 -14.15 -8.08
CA ASN A 64 5.27 -14.29 -7.58
C ASN A 64 5.10 -13.52 -6.27
N PHE A 65 4.32 -12.45 -6.30
CA PHE A 65 4.08 -11.59 -5.13
C PHE A 65 3.01 -12.16 -4.19
N SER A 66 3.23 -11.99 -2.89
CA SER A 66 2.18 -12.11 -1.88
C SER A 66 1.11 -11.04 -2.09
N LYS A 67 -0.09 -11.31 -1.57
CA LYS A 67 -1.16 -10.30 -1.47
C LYS A 67 -1.04 -9.47 -0.20
N ASP A 68 -0.35 -10.02 0.80
CA ASP A 68 -0.16 -9.39 2.09
C ASP A 68 0.99 -8.39 2.01
N TYR A 69 0.84 -7.28 2.73
CA TYR A 69 1.82 -6.22 2.85
C TYR A 69 1.60 -5.45 4.14
N GLU A 70 2.63 -4.74 4.57
CA GLU A 70 2.64 -3.88 5.74
C GLU A 70 3.08 -2.48 5.32
N ILE A 71 2.48 -1.46 5.93
CA ILE A 71 2.90 -0.07 5.77
C ILE A 71 3.64 0.34 7.03
N ASP A 72 4.88 0.78 6.88
CA ASP A 72 5.67 1.27 8.00
C ASP A 72 5.19 2.66 8.46
N PRO A 73 5.57 3.11 9.67
CA PRO A 73 5.19 4.44 10.16
C PRO A 73 5.66 5.61 9.28
N MET A 74 6.64 5.40 8.39
CA MET A 74 7.13 6.39 7.44
C MET A 74 6.37 6.37 6.10
N GLY A 75 5.41 5.46 5.93
CA GLY A 75 4.61 5.29 4.73
C GLY A 75 5.30 4.48 3.62
N GLY A 76 6.39 3.78 3.94
CA GLY A 76 6.96 2.74 3.09
C GLY A 76 6.08 1.49 3.12
N ILE A 77 6.01 0.75 2.01
CA ILE A 77 5.17 -0.46 1.88
C ILE A 77 6.05 -1.67 1.64
N SER A 78 5.83 -2.74 2.40
CA SER A 78 6.53 -3.99 2.19
C SER A 78 6.01 -4.70 0.94
N VAL A 79 6.92 -5.43 0.30
CA VAL A 79 6.63 -6.29 -0.83
C VAL A 79 7.39 -7.58 -0.61
N GLU A 80 6.68 -8.68 -0.65
CA GLU A 80 7.26 -10.00 -0.46
C GLU A 80 6.66 -11.01 -1.44
N GLY A 81 7.31 -12.15 -1.53
CA GLY A 81 6.85 -13.20 -2.43
C GLY A 81 7.87 -14.31 -2.58
N THR A 82 7.78 -14.98 -3.72
CA THR A 82 8.70 -16.02 -4.13
C THR A 82 9.25 -15.74 -5.52
N TYR A 83 10.47 -16.20 -5.77
CA TYR A 83 11.15 -16.05 -7.05
C TYR A 83 11.76 -17.38 -7.51
N GLY A 84 12.00 -17.50 -8.81
CA GLY A 84 12.65 -18.66 -9.43
C GLY A 84 11.83 -19.96 -9.35
N GLU A 85 12.33 -21.00 -10.03
CA GLU A 85 11.68 -22.32 -10.08
C GLU A 85 11.61 -23.01 -8.70
N LYS A 86 12.57 -22.73 -7.82
CA LYS A 86 12.61 -23.26 -6.46
C LYS A 86 11.71 -22.52 -5.49
N LYS A 87 11.06 -21.43 -5.91
CA LYS A 87 10.18 -20.58 -5.09
C LYS A 87 10.86 -20.08 -3.81
N GLU A 88 12.09 -19.59 -3.96
CA GLU A 88 12.82 -18.98 -2.85
C GLU A 88 12.15 -17.66 -2.46
N HIS A 89 12.25 -17.28 -1.18
CA HIS A 89 11.53 -16.12 -0.67
C HIS A 89 12.33 -14.83 -0.83
N PHE A 90 11.60 -13.74 -1.09
CA PHE A 90 12.15 -12.40 -0.99
C PHE A 90 11.23 -11.51 -0.15
N TRP A 91 11.84 -10.49 0.43
CA TRP A 91 11.17 -9.38 1.07
C TRP A 91 11.91 -8.09 0.76
N GLY A 92 11.18 -6.99 0.61
CA GLY A 92 11.78 -5.67 0.67
C GLY A 92 10.78 -4.56 0.93
N LEU A 93 11.32 -3.39 1.24
CA LEU A 93 10.55 -2.20 1.60
C LEU A 93 10.68 -1.16 0.48
N TYR A 94 9.56 -0.79 -0.12
CA TYR A 94 9.49 0.30 -1.08
C TYR A 94 9.34 1.64 -0.35
N ASP A 95 10.34 2.50 -0.52
CA ASP A 95 10.35 3.88 -0.06
C ASP A 95 9.71 4.77 -1.11
N LYS A 96 8.49 5.25 -0.81
CA LYS A 96 7.75 6.13 -1.72
C LYS A 96 8.43 7.48 -1.94
N SER A 97 9.20 7.98 -0.98
CA SER A 97 9.81 9.31 -1.02
C SER A 97 10.97 9.36 -2.02
N ASN A 98 11.71 8.26 -2.10
CA ASN A 98 12.84 8.10 -3.00
C ASN A 98 12.51 7.28 -4.26
N ASP A 99 11.29 6.72 -4.34
CA ASP A 99 10.82 5.83 -5.42
C ASP A 99 11.76 4.63 -5.65
N LYS A 100 12.23 4.02 -4.55
CA LYS A 100 13.24 2.96 -4.57
C LYS A 100 12.91 1.84 -3.58
N ILE A 101 13.51 0.68 -3.81
CA ILE A 101 13.56 -0.42 -2.85
C ILE A 101 14.75 -0.12 -1.93
N GLY A 102 14.47 -0.06 -0.63
CA GLY A 102 15.46 0.24 0.40
C GLY A 102 15.94 -1.03 1.07
N LEU A 103 15.30 -1.39 2.19
CA LEU A 103 15.64 -2.58 2.95
C LEU A 103 15.19 -3.84 2.20
N THR A 104 16.06 -4.84 2.10
CA THR A 104 15.76 -6.11 1.41
C THR A 104 16.29 -7.31 2.17
N ARG A 105 15.64 -8.46 1.96
CA ARG A 105 16.15 -9.80 2.28
C ARG A 105 15.86 -10.68 1.08
N ILE A 106 16.92 -11.04 0.36
CA ILE A 106 16.87 -11.82 -0.88
C ILE A 106 18.00 -12.84 -0.83
N ASP A 107 17.66 -14.10 -0.94
CA ASP A 107 18.63 -15.22 -0.90
C ASP A 107 19.04 -15.65 -2.32
N ALA A 108 19.11 -14.69 -3.26
CA ALA A 108 19.49 -14.91 -4.64
C ALA A 108 20.94 -14.47 -4.90
N GLU A 109 21.58 -15.08 -5.88
CA GLU A 109 22.92 -14.69 -6.31
C GLU A 109 22.88 -13.31 -7.00
N PRO A 110 23.61 -12.30 -6.49
CA PRO A 110 23.70 -11.01 -7.14
C PRO A 110 24.33 -11.15 -8.53
N LYS A 111 23.98 -10.27 -9.45
CA LYS A 111 24.61 -10.18 -10.76
C LYS A 111 26.02 -9.59 -10.65
N PRO A 112 26.92 -9.90 -11.60
CA PRO A 112 28.24 -9.30 -11.67
C PRO A 112 28.18 -7.77 -11.67
N GLY A 113 28.88 -7.13 -10.74
CA GLY A 113 28.87 -5.67 -10.55
C GLY A 113 27.81 -5.15 -9.57
N CYS A 114 26.92 -6.02 -9.07
CA CYS A 114 25.88 -5.68 -8.09
C CYS A 114 26.10 -6.36 -6.72
N GLU A 115 27.27 -7.00 -6.49
CA GLU A 115 27.55 -7.74 -5.26
C GLU A 115 27.69 -6.81 -4.05
N ASP A 116 28.40 -5.70 -4.23
CA ASP A 116 28.70 -4.72 -3.18
C ASP A 116 27.78 -3.48 -3.24
N ASN A 117 27.06 -3.28 -4.35
CA ASN A 117 26.23 -2.10 -4.59
C ASN A 117 24.96 -2.47 -5.34
N VAL A 118 23.89 -1.70 -5.11
CA VAL A 118 22.66 -1.81 -5.90
C VAL A 118 22.90 -1.23 -7.30
N CYS A 119 22.71 -2.05 -8.32
CA CYS A 119 22.70 -1.67 -9.72
C CYS A 119 21.49 -0.78 -10.05
N GLU A 120 21.60 0.07 -11.07
CA GLU A 120 20.51 0.95 -11.49
C GLU A 120 19.31 0.17 -12.05
N TYR A 121 18.10 0.63 -11.72
CA TYR A 121 16.80 0.06 -12.11
C TYR A 121 15.70 1.13 -12.12
#